data_AF-A0A835YLU1-F1
#
_entry.id   AF-A0A835YLU1-F1
#
_cell.length_a   1.000
_cell.length_b   1.000
_cell.length_c   1.000
_cell.angle_alpha   90.00
_cell.angle_beta   90.00
_cell.angle_gamma   90.00
#
_symmetry.space_group_name_H-M   'P 1'
#
loop_
_entity.id
_entity.type
_entity.pdbx_description
1 polymer ?
#
loop_
_entity_poly.entity_id
_entity_poly.type
_entity_poly.pdbx_seq_one_letter_code
_entity_poly.pdbx_strand_id
1 'polypeptide(L)'
;FFTSKHARIFLNSMCYIQQGLLSDPPHMDMYVKVRTLQTGLVVHRRLRSTSSLEGYHLHLRQTLVAGAVAAGPRWLESVTNTFDFRWCVKALLCAGALPAWIRHYDLELYDVIYDVAQALYGDGHQVLPGHQRTKQQNVIVRHGMHF
;
A
#
# COMPACT_ATOMS: atom_id res chain seq x y z
N PHE A 1 23.69 -11.02 -20.26
CA PHE A 1 22.49 -11.21 -19.42
C PHE A 1 21.31 -10.55 -20.13
N PHE A 2 20.15 -11.22 -20.14
CA PHE A 2 18.98 -11.03 -21.03
C PHE A 2 19.02 -11.85 -22.33
N THR A 3 18.29 -12.97 -22.35
CA THR A 3 17.85 -13.62 -23.58
C THR A 3 16.80 -12.75 -24.29
N SER A 4 16.70 -12.86 -25.62
CA SER A 4 15.94 -11.97 -26.52
C SER A 4 14.47 -11.74 -26.15
N LYS A 5 13.84 -12.62 -25.35
CA LYS A 5 12.44 -12.47 -24.92
C LYS A 5 12.25 -11.54 -23.72
N HIS A 6 13.27 -11.31 -22.89
CA HIS A 6 13.10 -10.53 -21.67
C HIS A 6 12.91 -9.04 -21.91
N ALA A 7 13.56 -8.47 -22.94
CA ALA A 7 13.39 -7.05 -23.28
C ALA A 7 11.93 -6.76 -23.69
N ARG A 8 11.32 -7.66 -24.47
CA ARG A 8 9.91 -7.54 -24.88
C ARG A 8 8.96 -7.66 -23.69
N ILE A 9 9.23 -8.61 -22.78
CA ILE A 9 8.44 -8.77 -21.56
C ILE A 9 8.54 -7.52 -20.68
N PHE A 10 9.75 -6.98 -20.51
CA PHE A 10 10.00 -5.75 -19.77
C PHE A 10 9.23 -4.55 -20.35
N LEU A 11 9.30 -4.33 -21.67
CA LEU A 11 8.58 -3.23 -22.33
C LEU A 11 7.05 -3.37 -22.18
N ASN A 12 6.52 -4.58 -22.32
CA ASN A 12 5.09 -4.85 -22.12
C ASN A 12 4.67 -4.57 -20.67
N SER A 13 5.46 -5.01 -19.68
CA SER A 13 5.21 -4.74 -18.26
C SER A 13 5.28 -3.24 -17.95
N MET A 14 6.24 -2.51 -18.54
CA MET A 14 6.35 -1.05 -18.37
C MET A 14 5.16 -0.31 -18.96
N CYS A 15 4.67 -0.71 -20.13
CA CYS A 15 3.46 -0.14 -20.74
C CYS A 15 2.24 -0.35 -19.84
N TYR A 16 2.10 -1.55 -19.27
CA TYR A 16 1.02 -1.88 -18.33
C TYR A 16 1.08 -1.03 -17.04
N ILE A 17 2.29 -0.81 -16.50
CA ILE A 17 2.52 0.04 -15.32
C ILE A 17 2.20 1.52 -15.65
N GLN A 18 2.61 2.02 -16.82
CA GLN A 18 2.33 3.40 -17.25
C GLN A 18 0.83 3.68 -17.44
N GLN A 19 0.04 2.66 -17.75
CA GLN A 19 -1.43 2.76 -17.84
C GLN A 19 -2.10 2.81 -16.45
N GLY A 20 -1.34 2.77 -15.35
CA GLY A 20 -1.87 2.82 -13.99
C GLY A 20 -2.52 1.50 -13.53
N LEU A 21 -2.34 0.42 -14.28
CA LEU A 21 -2.88 -0.89 -13.93
C LEU A 21 -2.00 -1.52 -12.84
N LEU A 22 -2.63 -1.88 -11.73
CA LEU A 22 -1.96 -2.47 -10.57
C LEU A 22 -1.47 -3.89 -10.89
N SER A 23 -0.15 -3.99 -10.99
CA SER A 23 0.71 -5.11 -10.62
C SER A 23 0.71 -6.41 -11.44
N ASP A 24 -0.35 -6.87 -12.09
CA ASP A 24 -0.31 -8.13 -12.86
C ASP A 24 -1.25 -8.14 -14.09
N PRO A 25 -0.84 -8.69 -15.25
CA PRO A 25 -1.74 -8.93 -16.38
C PRO A 25 -2.88 -9.89 -15.96
N PRO A 26 -4.12 -9.70 -16.46
CA PRO A 26 -5.29 -10.50 -16.05
C PRO A 26 -5.17 -12.00 -16.39
N HIS A 27 -4.23 -12.37 -17.24
CA HIS A 27 -3.98 -13.76 -17.66
C HIS A 27 -2.78 -14.40 -16.95
N MET A 28 -2.17 -13.70 -15.99
CA MET A 28 -1.00 -14.22 -15.28
C MET A 28 -1.42 -15.04 -14.06
N ASP A 29 -1.10 -16.34 -14.09
CA ASP A 29 -1.31 -17.22 -12.95
C ASP A 29 -0.31 -16.89 -11.83
N MET A 30 -0.80 -16.22 -10.79
CA MET A 30 0.01 -15.77 -9.65
C MET A 30 0.37 -16.89 -8.67
N TYR A 31 -0.13 -18.11 -8.88
CA TYR A 31 0.03 -19.24 -7.95
C TYR A 31 0.60 -20.46 -8.68
N VAL A 32 1.93 -20.55 -8.71
CA VAL A 32 2.61 -21.66 -9.36
C VAL A 32 2.58 -22.87 -8.43
N LYS A 33 2.05 -23.99 -8.92
CA LYS A 33 2.09 -25.27 -8.19
C LYS A 33 3.54 -25.67 -7.95
N VAL A 34 3.90 -25.89 -6.69
CA VAL A 34 5.25 -26.33 -6.28
C VAL A 34 5.29 -27.84 -6.11
N ARG A 35 4.37 -28.38 -5.31
CA ARG A 35 4.30 -29.80 -5.00
C ARG A 35 2.92 -30.18 -4.52
N THR A 36 2.59 -31.47 -4.62
CA THR A 36 1.42 -32.05 -3.96
C THR A 36 1.89 -32.82 -2.72
N LEU A 37 1.23 -32.63 -1.58
CA LEU A 37 1.50 -33.39 -0.36
C LEU A 37 0.89 -34.79 -0.44
N GLN A 38 1.34 -35.71 0.41
CA GLN A 38 0.79 -37.07 0.50
C GLN A 38 -0.71 -37.08 0.86
N THR A 39 -1.19 -36.02 1.51
CA THR A 39 -2.60 -35.79 1.84
C THR A 39 -3.46 -35.35 0.65
N GLY A 40 -2.87 -35.20 -0.54
CA GLY A 40 -3.55 -34.72 -1.75
C GLY A 40 -3.61 -33.19 -1.90
N LEU A 41 -3.21 -32.44 -0.87
CA LEU A 41 -3.20 -30.98 -0.90
C LEU A 41 -2.09 -30.44 -1.82
N VAL A 42 -2.43 -29.45 -2.65
CA VAL A 42 -1.48 -28.80 -3.56
C VAL A 42 -0.89 -27.56 -2.90
N VAL A 43 0.43 -27.52 -2.79
CA VAL A 43 1.17 -26.35 -2.32
C VAL A 43 1.46 -25.45 -3.52
N HIS A 44 0.94 -24.22 -3.47
CA HIS A 44 1.25 -23.18 -4.44
C HIS A 44 2.27 -22.19 -3.88
N ARG A 45 3.16 -21.71 -4.74
CA ARG A 45 4.02 -20.55 -4.49
C ARG A 45 3.38 -19.35 -5.15
N ARG A 46 3.15 -18.30 -4.35
CA ARG A 46 2.67 -17.01 -4.85
C ARG A 46 3.82 -16.28 -5.55
N LEU A 47 3.59 -15.81 -6.78
CA LEU A 47 4.52 -14.98 -7.54
C LEU A 47 4.47 -13.50 -7.14
N ARG A 48 3.38 -13.06 -6.49
CA ARG A 48 3.30 -11.72 -5.90
C ARG A 48 4.44 -11.56 -4.89
N SER A 49 5.05 -10.38 -4.88
CA SER A 49 6.26 -9.99 -4.16
C SER A 49 7.56 -10.66 -4.63
N THR A 50 7.55 -11.52 -5.64
CA THR A 50 8.81 -12.17 -6.09
C THR A 50 9.62 -11.31 -7.04
N SER A 51 9.00 -10.33 -7.69
CA SER A 51 9.66 -9.37 -8.57
C SER A 51 10.02 -8.09 -7.83
N SER A 52 11.29 -7.69 -7.88
CA SER A 52 11.75 -6.37 -7.42
C SER A 52 11.12 -5.21 -8.21
N LEU A 53 10.40 -5.49 -9.30
CA LEU A 53 9.68 -4.51 -10.11
C LEU A 53 8.27 -4.21 -9.59
N GLU A 54 7.78 -4.95 -8.59
CA GLU A 54 6.55 -4.59 -7.90
C GLU A 54 6.84 -3.34 -7.04
N GLY A 55 6.61 -2.17 -7.63
CA GLY A 55 7.04 -0.88 -7.07
C GLY A 55 6.64 -0.69 -5.59
N TYR A 56 5.42 -1.10 -5.22
CA TYR A 56 4.96 -1.10 -3.83
C TYR A 56 5.80 -2.02 -2.93
N HIS A 57 5.98 -3.28 -3.32
CA HIS A 57 6.68 -4.29 -2.50
C HIS A 57 8.19 -4.06 -2.42
N LEU A 58 8.80 -3.44 -3.43
CA LEU A 58 10.20 -3.01 -3.39
C LEU A 58 10.43 -2.01 -2.26
N HIS A 59 9.61 -0.96 -2.21
CA HIS A 59 9.74 0.08 -1.20
C HIS A 59 9.35 -0.43 0.20
N LEU A 60 8.34 -1.30 0.31
CA LEU A 60 8.01 -1.95 1.58
C LEU A 60 9.19 -2.81 2.08
N ARG A 61 9.85 -3.59 1.20
CA ARG A 61 11.03 -4.37 1.59
C ARG A 61 12.19 -3.50 2.06
N GLN A 62 12.40 -2.32 1.48
CA GLN A 62 13.43 -1.39 1.92
C GLN A 62 13.19 -0.88 3.35
N THR A 63 11.94 -0.88 3.83
CA THR A 63 11.63 -0.55 5.23
C THR A 63 11.95 -1.68 6.21
N LEU A 64 12.08 -2.92 5.71
CA LEU A 64 12.44 -4.07 6.51
C LEU A 64 13.97 -4.20 6.57
N VAL A 65 14.54 -4.13 7.77
CA VAL A 65 15.97 -4.33 7.96
C VAL A 65 16.31 -5.79 7.66
N ALA A 66 17.25 -6.04 6.74
CA ALA A 66 17.64 -7.38 6.31
C ALA A 66 18.14 -8.30 7.44
N GLY A 67 18.50 -7.73 8.60
CA GLY A 67 18.90 -8.43 9.82
C GLY A 67 17.88 -8.42 10.96
N ALA A 68 16.67 -7.89 10.77
CA ALA A 68 15.60 -7.92 11.77
C ALA A 68 14.91 -9.29 11.76
N VAL A 69 15.63 -10.33 12.21
CA VAL A 69 15.19 -11.74 12.16
C VAL A 69 14.07 -12.04 13.17
N ALA A 70 13.79 -11.14 14.12
CA ALA A 70 12.87 -11.37 15.24
C ALA A 70 11.84 -10.25 15.47
N ALA A 71 11.42 -9.57 14.41
CA ALA A 71 10.30 -8.65 14.56
C ALA A 71 8.99 -9.43 14.74
N GLY A 72 8.33 -9.24 15.88
CA GLY A 72 7.05 -9.88 16.16
C GLY A 72 5.94 -9.43 15.21
N PRO A 73 4.84 -10.20 15.10
CA PRO A 73 3.75 -9.92 14.15
C PRO A 73 3.13 -8.52 14.32
N ARG A 74 3.04 -8.01 15.56
CA ARG A 74 2.57 -6.64 15.84
C ARG A 74 3.47 -5.56 15.26
N TRP A 75 4.78 -5.77 15.27
CA TRP A 75 5.72 -4.83 14.68
C TRP A 75 5.56 -4.82 13.16
N LEU A 76 5.47 -5.99 12.55
CA LEU A 76 5.29 -6.13 11.10
C LEU A 76 3.97 -5.49 10.64
N GLU A 77 2.89 -5.71 11.37
CA GLU A 77 1.60 -5.03 11.17
C GLU A 77 1.74 -3.50 11.25
N SER A 78 2.38 -2.99 12.30
CA SER A 78 2.57 -1.55 12.50
C SER A 78 3.39 -0.91 11.37
N VAL A 79 4.47 -1.57 10.94
CA VAL A 79 5.33 -1.10 9.83
C VAL A 79 4.57 -1.11 8.51
N THR A 80 3.83 -2.17 8.23
CA THR A 80 3.05 -2.29 6.99
C THR A 80 1.96 -1.23 6.93
N ASN A 81 1.19 -1.05 8.02
CA ASN A 81 0.15 -0.01 8.09
C ASN A 81 0.72 1.40 7.96
N THR A 82 1.86 1.68 8.60
CA THR A 82 2.53 2.99 8.51
C THR A 82 3.03 3.25 7.09
N PHE A 83 3.58 2.22 6.43
CA PHE A 83 4.03 2.32 5.05
C PHE A 83 2.85 2.59 4.11
N ASP A 84 1.77 1.82 4.24
CA ASP A 84 0.57 1.94 3.42
C ASP A 84 -0.07 3.31 3.55
N PHE A 85 -0.21 3.80 4.79
CA PHE A 85 -0.71 5.15 5.03
C PHE A 85 0.13 6.19 4.30
N ARG A 86 1.46 6.17 4.45
CA ARG A 86 2.36 7.13 3.77
C ARG A 86 2.29 7.01 2.26
N TRP A 87 2.17 5.78 1.74
CA TRP A 87 2.06 5.51 0.31
C TRP A 87 0.77 6.10 -0.27
N CYS A 88 -0.37 5.87 0.41
CA CYS A 88 -1.67 6.43 0.04
C CYS A 88 -1.67 7.96 0.09
N VAL A 89 -1.13 8.57 1.16
CA VAL A 89 -1.05 10.04 1.27
C VAL A 89 -0.25 10.65 0.13
N LYS A 90 0.91 10.04 -0.20
CA LYS A 90 1.72 10.49 -1.34
C LYS A 90 0.95 10.40 -2.66
N ALA A 91 0.20 9.31 -2.87
CA ALA A 91 -0.62 9.16 -4.06
C ALA A 91 -1.74 10.21 -4.14
N LEU A 92 -2.41 10.51 -3.02
CA LEU A 92 -3.44 11.54 -2.93
C LEU A 92 -2.90 12.95 -3.22
N LEU A 93 -1.69 13.26 -2.72
CA LEU A 93 -1.00 14.52 -3.04
C LEU A 93 -0.68 14.61 -4.54
N CYS A 94 -0.15 13.54 -5.13
CA CYS A 94 0.13 13.49 -6.57
C CYS A 94 -1.15 13.61 -7.42
N ALA A 95 -2.28 13.10 -6.93
CA ALA A 95 -3.59 13.22 -7.58
C ALA A 95 -4.25 14.59 -7.38
N GLY A 96 -3.66 15.49 -6.58
CA GLY A 96 -4.25 16.78 -6.24
C GLY A 96 -5.47 16.70 -5.31
N ALA A 97 -5.72 15.52 -4.72
CA ALA A 97 -6.82 15.31 -3.77
C ALA A 97 -6.50 15.91 -2.38
N LEU A 98 -5.24 16.19 -2.10
CA LEU A 98 -4.76 16.88 -0.90
C LEU A 98 -3.91 18.10 -1.30
N PRO A 99 -3.97 19.21 -0.54
CA PRO A 99 -3.07 20.33 -0.72
C PRO A 99 -1.58 19.94 -0.66
N ALA A 100 -0.77 20.43 -1.59
CA ALA A 100 0.61 20.01 -1.79
C ALA A 100 1.55 20.25 -0.58
N TRP A 101 1.18 21.13 0.34
CA TRP A 101 1.95 21.44 1.55
C TRP A 101 1.66 20.47 2.71
N ILE A 102 0.60 19.65 2.62
CA ILE A 102 0.25 18.66 3.66
C ILE A 102 1.29 17.54 3.66
N ARG A 103 1.86 17.25 4.83
CA ARG A 103 2.69 16.07 5.07
C ARG A 103 1.88 14.97 5.73
N HIS A 104 2.40 13.74 5.71
CA HIS A 104 1.70 12.56 6.22
C HIS A 104 1.32 12.66 7.70
N TYR A 105 2.12 13.33 8.53
CA TYR A 105 1.80 13.55 9.95
C TYR A 105 0.84 14.72 10.17
N ASP A 106 0.62 15.57 9.16
CA ASP A 106 -0.29 16.72 9.29
C ASP A 106 -1.75 16.26 9.21
N LEU A 107 -2.08 15.14 8.57
CA LEU A 107 -3.47 14.72 8.37
C LEU A 107 -4.22 14.43 9.67
N GLU A 108 -3.60 13.71 10.62
CA GLU A 108 -4.19 13.47 11.94
C GLU A 108 -4.33 14.79 12.72
N LEU A 109 -3.33 15.67 12.63
CA LEU A 109 -3.37 16.98 13.26
C LEU A 109 -4.51 17.84 12.70
N TYR A 110 -4.78 17.77 11.39
CA TYR A 110 -5.91 18.47 10.77
C TYR A 110 -7.26 17.95 11.26
N ASP A 111 -7.41 16.63 11.44
CA ASP A 111 -8.62 16.06 12.03
C ASP A 111 -8.79 16.50 13.49
N VAL A 112 -7.70 16.52 14.28
CA VAL A 112 -7.72 17.01 15.67
C VAL A 112 -8.06 18.50 15.74
N ILE A 113 -7.44 19.34 14.89
CA ILE A 113 -7.74 20.78 14.83
C ILE A 113 -9.19 21.00 14.45
N TYR A 114 -9.71 20.24 13.47
CA TYR A 114 -11.10 20.29 13.09
C TYR A 114 -12.02 19.92 14.27
N ASP A 115 -11.72 18.84 15.00
CA ASP A 115 -12.50 18.40 16.15
C ASP A 115 -12.50 19.43 17.29
N VAL A 116 -11.35 20.03 17.56
CA VAL A 116 -11.21 21.13 18.54
C VAL A 116 -12.01 22.36 18.10
N ALA A 117 -11.91 22.75 16.83
CA ALA A 117 -12.66 23.88 16.29
C ALA A 117 -14.18 23.63 16.31
N GLN A 118 -14.61 22.42 15.99
CA GLN A 118 -16.00 21.99 16.07
C GLN A 118 -16.51 22.06 17.52
N ALA A 119 -15.72 21.60 18.49
CA ALA A 119 -16.09 21.63 19.90
C ALA A 119 -16.16 23.05 20.49
N LEU A 120 -15.27 23.96 20.05
CA LEU A 120 -15.20 25.33 20.56
C LEU A 120 -16.17 26.29 19.85
N TYR A 121 -16.30 26.19 18.53
CA TYR A 121 -17.01 27.17 17.71
C TYR A 121 -18.31 26.63 17.08
N GLY A 122 -18.60 25.33 17.23
CA GLY A 122 -19.79 24.70 16.66
C GLY A 122 -19.70 24.43 15.16
N ASP A 123 -18.65 24.90 14.48
CA ASP A 123 -18.38 24.65 13.07
C ASP A 123 -16.87 24.62 12.78
N GLY A 124 -16.33 23.42 12.58
CA GLY A 124 -14.91 23.22 12.26
C GLY A 124 -14.50 23.78 10.90
N HIS A 125 -15.44 23.99 9.96
CA HIS A 125 -15.14 24.54 8.64
C HIS A 125 -14.74 26.01 8.66
N GLN A 126 -15.04 26.74 9.74
CA GLN A 126 -14.58 28.12 9.90
C GLN A 126 -13.04 28.20 10.01
N VAL A 127 -12.43 27.19 10.63
CA VAL A 127 -10.96 27.11 10.80
C VAL A 127 -10.34 26.33 9.63
N LEU A 128 -11.01 25.28 9.15
CA LEU A 128 -10.52 24.40 8.08
C LEU A 128 -11.55 24.29 6.94
N PRO A 129 -11.66 25.33 6.08
CA PRO A 129 -12.62 25.34 4.99
C PRO A 129 -12.29 24.29 3.94
N GLY A 130 -13.30 23.54 3.49
CA GLY A 130 -13.15 22.48 2.49
C GLY A 130 -12.52 21.18 3.01
N HIS A 131 -12.16 21.10 4.30
CA HIS A 131 -11.68 19.84 4.90
C HIS A 131 -12.80 18.79 4.87
N GLN A 132 -12.63 17.75 4.06
CA GLN A 132 -13.55 16.63 4.03
C GLN A 132 -12.99 15.49 4.87
N ARG A 133 -13.60 15.25 6.04
CA ARG A 133 -13.31 14.06 6.81
C ARG A 133 -13.89 12.86 6.09
N THR A 134 -13.05 11.86 5.86
CA THR A 134 -13.57 10.50 5.77
C THR A 134 -14.10 10.19 7.16
N LYS A 135 -15.43 10.23 7.37
CA LYS A 135 -16.02 9.76 8.64
C LYS A 135 -15.36 8.42 8.92
N GLN A 136 -14.82 8.24 10.12
CA GLN A 136 -14.27 6.97 10.54
C GLN A 136 -15.45 5.98 10.57
N GLN A 137 -15.73 5.39 9.41
CA GLN A 137 -16.73 4.36 9.26
C GLN A 137 -16.18 3.14 10.00
N ASN A 138 -17.08 2.28 10.50
CA ASN A 138 -16.68 0.96 11.00
C ASN A 138 -15.69 0.37 10.00
N VAL A 139 -14.49 0.00 10.47
CA VAL A 139 -13.38 -0.44 9.62
C VAL A 139 -13.91 -1.50 8.63
N ILE A 140 -14.13 -1.08 7.38
CA ILE A 140 -14.76 -1.93 6.35
C ILE A 140 -13.76 -3.01 5.91
N VAL A 141 -12.48 -2.65 5.92
CA VAL A 141 -11.37 -3.54 5.59
C VAL A 141 -10.31 -3.39 6.66
N ARG A 142 -10.10 -4.44 7.44
CA ARG A 142 -8.86 -4.59 8.22
C ARG A 142 -7.79 -5.05 7.24
N HIS A 143 -7.00 -4.11 6.75
CA HIS A 143 -5.75 -4.45 6.08
C HIS A 143 -4.73 -4.84 7.16
N GLY A 144 -4.18 -6.05 7.04
CA GLY A 144 -3.20 -6.60 7.95
C GLY A 144 -2.82 -8.03 7.56
N MET A 145 -1.62 -8.46 7.93
CA MET A 145 -1.25 -9.88 7.80
C MET A 145 -2.02 -10.67 8.86
N HIS A 146 -3.16 -11.23 8.47
CA HIS A 146 -3.84 -12.22 9.29
C HIS A 146 -3.01 -13.51 9.26
N PHE A 147 -2.31 -13.78 10.36
CA PHE A 147 -1.62 -15.05 10.63
C PHE A 147 -2.59 -16.07 11.21
#